data_AF-A0AB39JWB1-F1
#
_entry.id   AF-A0AB39JWB1-F1
#
_cell.length_a   1.000
_cell.length_b   1.000
_cell.length_c   1.000
_cell.angle_alpha   90.00
_cell.angle_beta   90.00
_cell.angle_gamma   90.00
#
_symmetry.space_group_name_H-M   'P 1'
#
loop_
_entity.id
_entity.type
_entity.pdbx_description
1 polymer ?
#
loop_
_entity_poly.entity_id
_entity_poly.type
_entity_poly.pdbx_seq_one_letter_code
_entity_poly.pdbx_strand_id
1 'polypeptide(L)' 'MKLSDTEKNNRLSEVFLKKSDREYYDLEITENHQKLYDQYVSGDLNKQDFEEYLKKISS' A
#
# COMPACT_ATOMS: atom_id res chain seq x y z
N MET A 1 -3.25 16.09 -9.23
CA MET A 1 -2.64 15.67 -10.52
C MET A 1 -3.02 14.21 -10.71
N LYS A 2 -3.55 13.79 -11.88
CA LYS A 2 -3.84 12.36 -12.10
C LYS A 2 -2.51 11.62 -12.25
N LEU A 3 -2.34 10.49 -11.55
CA LEU A 3 -1.18 9.62 -11.72
C LEU A 3 -1.09 9.16 -13.17
N SER A 4 0.13 9.04 -13.69
CA SER A 4 0.35 8.33 -14.95
C SER A 4 0.04 6.84 -14.79
N ASP A 5 -0.32 6.16 -15.88
CA ASP A 5 -0.56 4.71 -15.87
C ASP A 5 0.65 3.93 -15.37
N THR A 6 1.87 4.39 -15.72
CA THR A 6 3.13 3.81 -15.24
C THR A 6 3.26 3.93 -13.73
N GLU A 7 3.01 5.11 -13.16
CA GLU A 7 3.08 5.30 -11.71
C GLU A 7 2.02 4.47 -10.99
N LYS A 8 0.79 4.43 -11.50
CA LYS A 8 -0.28 3.61 -10.93
C LYS A 8 0.07 2.13 -10.93
N ASN A 9 0.63 1.62 -12.03
CA ASN A 9 1.06 0.23 -12.14
C ASN A 9 2.21 -0.10 -11.18
N ASN A 10 3.18 0.81 -11.03
CA ASN A 10 4.26 0.64 -10.05
C ASN A 10 3.71 0.54 -8.62
N ARG A 11 2.78 1.44 -8.25
CA ARG A 11 2.16 1.43 -6.93
C ARG A 11 1.31 0.18 -6.68
N LEU A 12 0.57 -0.28 -7.68
CA LEU A 12 -0.17 -1.54 -7.63
C LEU A 12 0.76 -2.73 -7.40
N SER A 13 1.92 -2.76 -8.07
CA SER A 13 2.93 -3.80 -7.89
C SER A 13 3.53 -3.78 -6.48
N GLU A 14 3.84 -2.61 -5.94
CA GLU A 14 4.31 -2.48 -4.55
C GLU A 14 3.27 -2.96 -3.54
N VAL A 15 2.01 -2.57 -3.69
CA VAL A 15 0.91 -3.03 -2.83
C VAL A 15 0.74 -4.55 -2.90
N PHE A 16 0.82 -5.12 -4.10
CA PHE A 16 0.73 -6.57 -4.28
C PHE A 16 1.81 -7.30 -3.48
N LEU A 17 3.07 -6.85 -3.58
CA LEU A 17 4.18 -7.44 -2.83
C LEU A 17 3.97 -7.34 -1.30
N LYS A 18 3.53 -6.17 -0.79
CA LYS A 18 3.25 -6.01 0.65
C LYS A 18 2.13 -6.91 1.15
N LYS A 19 1.11 -7.17 0.32
CA LYS A 19 0.04 -8.13 0.64
C LYS A 19 0.57 -9.55 0.67
N SER A 20 1.36 -9.94 -0.33
CA SER A 20 2.00 -11.26 -0.38
C SER A 20 2.96 -11.50 0.78
N ASP A 21 3.75 -10.50 1.19
CA ASP A 21 4.61 -10.60 2.37
C ASP A 21 3.79 -10.92 3.62
N ARG A 22 2.67 -10.21 3.83
CA ARG A 22 1.78 -10.45 4.96
C ARG A 22 1.15 -11.83 4.93
N GLU A 23 0.65 -12.25 3.77
CA GLU A 23 0.10 -13.58 3.58
C GLU A 23 1.14 -14.68 3.86
N TYR A 24 2.39 -14.47 3.41
CA TYR A 24 3.51 -15.38 3.69
C TYR A 24 3.81 -15.53 5.19
N TYR A 25 3.68 -14.44 5.96
CA TYR A 25 3.87 -14.45 7.41
C TYR A 25 2.57 -14.73 8.21
N ASP A 26 1.47 -15.13 7.55
CA ASP A 26 0.15 -15.34 8.18
C ASP A 26 -0.33 -14.11 8.98
N LEU A 27 0.01 -12.92 8.48
CA LEU A 27 -0.37 -11.64 9.09
C LEU A 27 -1.72 -11.17 8.53
N GLU A 28 -2.62 -10.82 9.42
CA GLU A 28 -3.95 -10.32 9.05
C GLU A 28 -3.86 -9.03 8.22
N ILE A 29 -4.58 -8.99 7.10
CA ILE A 29 -4.81 -7.76 6.33
C ILE A 29 -6.10 -7.12 6.83
N THR A 30 -5.98 -6.24 7.82
CA THR A 30 -7.12 -5.49 8.37
C THR A 30 -7.66 -4.43 7.40
N GLU A 31 -8.85 -3.90 7.68
CA GLU A 31 -9.46 -2.82 6.88
C GLU A 31 -8.57 -1.58 6.76
N ASN A 32 -7.80 -1.25 7.81
CA ASN A 32 -6.85 -0.13 7.77
C ASN A 32 -5.75 -0.32 6.73
N HIS A 33 -5.30 -1.57 6.52
CA HIS A 33 -4.33 -1.88 5.47
C HIS A 33 -4.93 -1.67 4.09
N GLN A 34 -6.16 -2.15 3.88
CA GLN A 34 -6.86 -1.99 2.60
C GLN A 34 -7.04 -0.51 2.26
N LYS A 35 -7.55 0.29 3.20
CA LYS A 35 -7.70 1.74 3.04
C LYS A 35 -6.37 2.43 2.71
N LEU A 36 -5.29 2.06 3.41
CA LEU A 36 -3.98 2.63 3.17
C LEU A 36 -3.43 2.29 1.77
N TYR A 37 -3.62 1.04 1.32
CA TYR A 37 -3.23 0.60 -0.02
C TYR A 37 -4.01 1.35 -1.11
N ASP A 38 -5.32 1.52 -0.93
CA ASP A 38 -6.17 2.25 -1.89
C ASP A 38 -5.77 3.72 -1.99
N GLN A 39 -5.49 4.39 -0.86
CA GLN A 39 -5.01 5.78 -0.84
C GLN A 39 -3.64 5.95 -1.51
N TYR A 40 -2.76 4.95 -1.38
CA TYR A 40 -1.48 4.97 -2.07
C TYR A 40 -1.67 4.78 -3.58
N VAL A 41 -2.48 3.81 -4.01
CA VAL A 41 -2.74 3.55 -5.44
C VAL A 41 -3.50 4.70 -6.11
N SER A 42 -4.40 5.39 -5.40
CA SER A 42 -5.17 6.52 -5.94
C SER A 42 -4.30 7.76 -6.22
N GLY A 43 -3.15 7.88 -5.55
CA GLY A 43 -2.31 9.07 -5.63
C GLY A 43 -2.50 10.05 -4.50
N ASP A 44 -3.47 9.80 -3.61
CA ASP A 44 -3.75 10.68 -2.46
C ASP A 44 -2.63 10.64 -1.42
N LEU A 45 -1.89 9.53 -1.37
CA LEU A 45 -0.75 9.33 -0.50
C LEU A 45 0.55 9.23 -1.32
N ASN A 46 1.63 9.85 -0.82
CA ASN A 46 2.97 9.63 -1.37
C ASN A 46 3.62 8.38 -0.74
N LYS A 47 4.75 7.95 -1.31
CA LYS A 47 5.44 6.73 -0.88
C LYS A 47 5.99 6.82 0.55
N GLN A 48 6.48 7.99 0.97
CA GLN A 48 7.03 8.17 2.30
C GLN A 48 5.94 8.01 3.36
N ASP A 49 4.84 8.73 3.20
CA ASP A 49 3.69 8.65 4.11
C ASP A 49 3.09 7.23 4.12
N PHE A 50 3.02 6.58 2.96
CA PHE A 50 2.58 5.19 2.84
C PHE A 50 3.39 4.23 3.73
N GLU A 51 4.72 4.24 3.61
CA GLU A 51 5.58 3.36 4.40
C GLU A 51 5.52 3.71 5.90
N GLU A 52 5.44 5.00 6.26
CA GLU A 52 5.31 5.42 7.65
C GLU A 52 4.00 4.94 8.29
N TYR A 53 2.87 5.14 7.61
CA TYR A 53 1.58 4.66 8.11
C TYR A 53 1.51 3.14 8.14
N LEU A 54 2.05 2.47 7.11
CA LEU A 54 2.10 1.01 7.06
C LEU A 54 2.86 0.45 8.26
N LYS A 55 4.01 1.03 8.62
CA LYS A 55 4.78 0.63 9.80
C LYS A 55 4.00 0.80 11.10
N LYS A 56 3.23 1.89 11.24
CA LYS A 56 2.39 2.15 12.43
C LYS A 56 1.28 1.12 12.59
N ILE A 57 0.64 0.69 11.50
CA ILE A 57 -0.45 -0.29 11.54
C ILE A 57 0.02 -1.75 11.48
N SER A 58 1.31 -1.97 11.22
CA SER A 58 1.98 -3.29 11.25
C SER A 58 2.70 -3.57 12.57
N SER A 59 2.72 -2.60 13.50
CA SER A 59 3.33 -2.74 14.83
C SER A 59 2.38 -3.36 15.84
#